data_AF-A0A0F9S7Y0-F1
#
_entry.id   AF-A0A0F9S7Y0-F1
#
_cell.length_a   1.000
_cell.length_b   1.000
_cell.length_c   1.000
_cell.angle_alpha   90.00
_cell.angle_beta   90.00
_cell.angle_gamma   90.00
#
_symmetry.space_group_name_H-M   'P 1'
#
loop_
_entity.id
_entity.type
_entity.pdbx_description
1 polymer ?
#
loop_
_entity_poly.entity_id
_entity_poly.type
_entity_poly.pdbx_seq_one_letter_code
_entity_poly.pdbx_strand_id
1 'polypeptide(L)'
;MKVPAQTYRGYSSRWTIPAYKNRVKAEAAWIGSDGCSGVPDFYWIVCLEHDIHYATHRDFLTGAPLTKEDADRYLRWGIQYHSSLGRQSPMALWRWWALSKKKGMGLGSRAWETGPERMKRRLALAESQPHKNPWNEWSASA
;
A
#
# COMPACT_ATOMS: atom_id res chain seq x y z
N MET A 1 0.98 -6.78 -22.32
CA MET A 1 0.33 -6.27 -21.09
C MET A 1 1.18 -6.66 -19.89
N LYS A 2 1.47 -5.75 -18.97
CA LYS A 2 2.16 -6.10 -17.71
C LYS A 2 1.16 -6.80 -16.79
N VAL A 3 1.57 -7.90 -16.16
CA VAL A 3 0.72 -8.72 -15.28
C VAL A 3 1.12 -8.55 -13.82
N PRO A 4 0.18 -8.63 -12.86
CA PRO A 4 0.50 -8.67 -11.44
C PRO A 4 1.40 -9.87 -11.13
N ALA A 5 2.28 -9.74 -10.15
CA ALA A 5 2.99 -10.87 -9.56
C ALA A 5 2.00 -11.95 -9.07
N GLN A 6 2.16 -13.16 -9.60
CA GLN A 6 1.32 -14.32 -9.28
C GLN A 6 1.90 -15.19 -8.17
N THR A 7 3.17 -14.98 -7.81
CA THR A 7 3.88 -15.81 -6.83
C THR A 7 4.50 -14.97 -5.73
N TYR A 8 4.66 -15.58 -4.55
CA TYR A 8 5.37 -14.96 -3.43
C TYR A 8 6.77 -14.49 -3.83
N ARG A 9 7.53 -15.33 -4.55
CA ARG A 9 8.89 -14.99 -5.00
C ARG A 9 8.89 -13.79 -5.95
N GLY A 10 7.97 -13.76 -6.91
CA GLY A 10 7.84 -12.66 -7.86
C GLY A 10 7.40 -11.35 -7.21
N TYR A 11 6.58 -11.42 -6.15
CA TYR A 11 6.28 -10.25 -5.34
C TYR A 11 7.50 -9.83 -4.52
N SER A 12 8.12 -10.75 -3.75
CA SER A 12 9.16 -10.42 -2.78
C SER A 12 10.45 -9.88 -3.39
N SER A 13 10.75 -10.20 -4.66
CA SER A 13 11.91 -9.65 -5.36
C SER A 13 11.85 -8.12 -5.53
N ARG A 14 10.67 -7.49 -5.42
CA ARG A 14 10.59 -6.01 -5.44
C ARG A 14 11.33 -5.37 -4.28
N TRP A 15 11.36 -6.05 -3.13
CA TRP A 15 11.98 -5.54 -1.90
C TRP A 15 13.51 -5.61 -1.93
N THR A 16 14.08 -6.36 -2.88
CA THR A 16 15.54 -6.40 -3.09
C THR A 16 16.04 -5.27 -3.99
N ILE A 17 15.14 -4.55 -4.66
CA ILE A 17 15.50 -3.39 -5.48
C ILE A 17 15.83 -2.21 -4.53
N PRO A 18 17.08 -1.68 -4.53
CA PRO A 18 17.52 -0.71 -3.53
C PRO A 18 16.62 0.53 -3.42
N ALA A 19 16.18 1.07 -4.56
CA ALA A 19 15.38 2.29 -4.62
C ALA A 19 13.88 2.06 -4.34
N TYR A 20 13.40 0.81 -4.28
CA TYR A 20 11.96 0.53 -4.25
C TYR A 20 11.29 1.05 -2.98
N LYS A 21 11.92 0.87 -1.82
CA LYS A 21 11.38 1.37 -0.54
C LYS A 21 11.24 2.90 -0.54
N ASN A 22 12.21 3.61 -1.11
CA ASN A 22 12.16 5.07 -1.17
C ASN A 22 11.05 5.55 -2.10
N ARG A 23 10.83 4.84 -3.23
CA ARG A 23 9.70 5.09 -4.12
C ARG A 23 8.36 4.86 -3.43
N VAL A 24 8.21 3.78 -2.66
CA VAL A 24 6.99 3.50 -1.88
C VAL A 24 6.75 4.62 -0.88
N LYS A 25 7.77 5.07 -0.14
CA LYS A 25 7.63 6.18 0.81
C LYS A 25 7.21 7.48 0.14
N ALA A 26 7.84 7.83 -0.99
CA ALA A 26 7.54 9.05 -1.72
C ALA A 26 6.10 9.03 -2.27
N GLU A 27 5.69 7.92 -2.87
CA GLU A 27 4.33 7.76 -3.41
C GLU A 27 3.28 7.75 -2.29
N ALA A 28 3.54 7.02 -1.20
CA ALA A 28 2.62 6.94 -0.07
C ALA A 28 2.46 8.31 0.62
N ALA A 29 3.55 9.07 0.74
CA ALA A 29 3.50 10.45 1.14
C ALA A 29 2.62 11.26 0.18
N TRP A 30 2.91 11.22 -1.12
CA TRP A 30 2.16 11.97 -2.13
C TRP A 30 0.64 11.70 -2.12
N ILE A 31 0.19 10.46 -1.88
CA ILE A 31 -1.24 10.13 -1.77
C ILE A 31 -1.86 10.42 -0.38
N GLY A 32 -1.04 10.83 0.60
CA GLY A 32 -1.46 11.03 1.99
C GLY A 32 -1.87 9.74 2.69
N SER A 33 -1.05 8.70 2.57
CA SER A 33 -1.21 7.42 3.26
C SER A 33 -1.16 7.61 4.78
N ASP A 34 -2.03 6.90 5.50
CA ASP A 34 -2.01 6.82 6.97
C ASP A 34 -1.29 5.55 7.47
N GLY A 35 -0.80 4.74 6.52
CA GLY A 35 -0.04 3.52 6.71
C GLY A 35 -0.83 2.45 7.47
N CYS A 36 -0.35 1.97 8.61
CA CYS A 36 -1.02 0.87 9.31
C CYS A 36 -2.20 1.35 10.15
N SER A 37 -3.29 1.73 9.49
CA SER A 37 -4.56 2.08 10.15
C SER A 37 -5.04 1.00 11.15
N GLY A 38 -5.17 1.39 12.42
CA GLY A 38 -5.80 0.61 13.49
C GLY A 38 -5.01 -0.60 14.00
N VAL A 39 -3.72 -0.73 13.67
CA VAL A 39 -2.85 -1.82 14.15
C VAL A 39 -1.43 -1.30 14.45
N PRO A 40 -0.63 -2.01 15.26
CA PRO A 40 0.76 -1.62 15.50
C PRO A 40 1.61 -1.57 14.22
N ASP A 41 2.48 -0.56 14.10
CA ASP A 41 3.29 -0.21 12.92
C ASP A 41 4.45 -1.15 12.57
N PHE A 42 4.40 -2.43 12.96
CA PHE A 42 5.51 -3.37 12.78
C PHE A 42 5.96 -3.57 11.33
N TYR A 43 5.05 -3.34 10.37
CA TYR A 43 5.30 -3.53 8.94
C TYR A 43 4.91 -2.29 8.12
N TRP A 44 5.18 -1.12 8.69
CA TRP A 44 4.80 0.20 8.13
C TRP A 44 5.02 0.33 6.62
N ILE A 45 6.22 0.00 6.12
CA ILE A 45 6.54 0.12 4.69
C ILE A 45 5.63 -0.72 3.78
N VAL A 46 5.14 -1.87 4.27
CA VAL A 46 4.22 -2.73 3.54
C VAL A 46 2.81 -2.17 3.59
N CYS A 47 2.40 -1.56 4.72
CA CYS A 47 1.14 -0.84 4.81
C CYS A 47 1.10 0.36 3.83
N LEU A 48 2.21 1.10 3.71
CA LEU A 48 2.33 2.17 2.71
C LEU A 48 2.12 1.67 1.28
N GLU A 49 2.74 0.55 0.91
CA GLU A 49 2.54 -0.07 -0.43
C GLU A 49 1.07 -0.50 -0.63
N HIS A 50 0.44 -1.06 0.41
CA HIS A 50 -0.96 -1.47 0.38
C HIS A 50 -1.91 -0.29 0.18
N ASP A 51 -1.67 0.84 0.84
CA ASP A 51 -2.43 2.07 0.65
C ASP A 51 -2.32 2.60 -0.79
N ILE A 52 -1.12 2.54 -1.38
CA ILE A 52 -0.92 2.90 -2.79
C ILE A 52 -1.76 2.00 -3.69
N HIS A 53 -1.76 0.68 -3.45
CA HIS A 53 -2.57 -0.24 -4.22
C HIS A 53 -4.07 0.03 -4.06
N TYR A 54 -4.53 0.38 -2.85
CA TYR A 54 -5.92 0.74 -2.59
C TYR A 54 -6.32 2.06 -3.25
N ALA A 55 -5.45 3.05 -3.26
CA ALA A 55 -5.70 4.33 -3.87
C ALA A 55 -5.73 4.24 -5.40
N THR A 56 -4.85 3.43 -6.00
CA THR A 56 -4.63 3.42 -7.46
C THR A 56 -5.26 2.24 -8.19
N HIS A 57 -5.63 1.17 -7.46
CA HIS A 57 -6.03 -0.13 -8.00
C HIS A 57 -4.98 -0.74 -8.95
N ARG A 58 -3.71 -0.44 -8.72
CA ARG A 58 -2.60 -0.85 -9.58
C ARG A 58 -1.43 -1.36 -8.74
N ASP A 59 -0.68 -2.28 -9.30
CA ASP A 59 0.58 -2.75 -8.74
C ASP A 59 1.61 -1.62 -8.87
N PHE A 60 2.20 -1.21 -7.76
CA PHE A 60 3.06 -0.04 -7.75
C PHE A 60 4.34 -0.22 -8.59
N LEU A 61 4.86 -1.45 -8.70
CA LEU A 61 6.09 -1.70 -9.45
C LEU A 61 5.86 -1.73 -10.96
N THR A 62 4.77 -2.38 -11.40
CA THR A 62 4.52 -2.71 -12.81
C THR A 62 3.44 -1.84 -13.44
N GLY A 63 2.56 -1.22 -12.64
CA GLY A 63 1.37 -0.49 -13.08
C GLY A 63 0.21 -1.37 -13.54
N ALA A 64 0.34 -2.69 -13.41
CA ALA A 64 -0.71 -3.65 -13.77
C ALA A 64 -1.96 -3.43 -12.89
N PRO A 65 -3.18 -3.57 -13.43
CA PRO A 65 -4.38 -3.47 -12.62
C PRO A 65 -4.40 -4.57 -11.55
N LEU A 66 -4.83 -4.22 -10.34
CA LEU A 66 -4.99 -5.14 -9.22
C LEU A 66 -6.46 -5.29 -8.84
N THR A 67 -6.83 -6.49 -8.45
CA THR A 67 -8.04 -6.70 -7.63
C THR A 67 -7.73 -6.39 -6.16
N LYS A 68 -8.78 -6.22 -5.34
CA LYS A 68 -8.62 -6.06 -3.88
C LYS A 68 -7.87 -7.26 -3.31
N GLU A 69 -8.23 -8.46 -3.76
CA GLU A 69 -7.66 -9.72 -3.33
C GLU A 69 -6.16 -9.80 -3.64
N ASP A 70 -5.71 -9.23 -4.76
CA ASP A 70 -4.29 -9.15 -5.10
C ASP A 70 -3.56 -8.19 -4.17
N ALA A 71 -4.13 -7.00 -3.91
CA ALA A 71 -3.56 -6.02 -3.00
C ALA A 71 -3.42 -6.57 -1.57
N ASP A 72 -4.48 -7.21 -1.05
CA ASP A 72 -4.46 -7.85 0.27
C ASP A 72 -3.46 -9.01 0.32
N ARG A 73 -3.28 -9.72 -0.80
CA ARG A 73 -2.34 -10.85 -0.90
C ARG A 73 -0.90 -10.35 -0.86
N TYR A 74 -0.64 -9.21 -1.50
CA TYR A 74 0.65 -8.53 -1.46
C TYR A 74 0.97 -8.02 -0.06
N LEU A 75 0.01 -7.42 0.65
CA LEU A 75 0.19 -7.05 2.05
C LEU A 75 0.60 -8.26 2.90
N ARG A 76 -0.11 -9.39 2.75
CA ARG A 76 0.26 -10.63 3.46
C ARG A 76 1.68 -11.07 3.13
N TRP A 77 2.03 -11.11 1.84
CA TRP A 77 3.37 -11.53 1.40
C TRP A 77 4.47 -10.57 1.86
N GLY A 78 4.22 -9.27 1.89
CA GLY A 78 5.17 -8.28 2.37
C GLY A 78 5.40 -8.40 3.87
N ILE A 79 4.35 -8.60 4.66
CA ILE A 79 4.48 -8.88 6.09
C ILE A 79 5.27 -10.18 6.30
N GLN A 80 4.97 -11.24 5.55
CA GLN A 80 5.72 -12.51 5.63
C GLN A 80 7.19 -12.35 5.25
N TYR A 81 7.51 -11.48 4.28
CA TYR A 81 8.88 -11.22 3.87
C TYR A 81 9.68 -10.47 4.94
N HIS A 82 9.05 -9.50 5.62
CA HIS A 82 9.70 -8.68 6.65
C HIS A 82 9.64 -9.29 8.06
N SER A 83 8.77 -10.27 8.29
CA SER A 83 8.62 -10.97 9.57
C SER A 83 9.73 -12.02 9.76
N SER A 84 10.33 -12.08 10.95
CA SER A 84 11.28 -13.14 11.33
C SER A 84 10.64 -14.54 11.30
N LEU A 85 9.35 -14.64 11.61
CA LEU A 85 8.57 -15.89 11.51
C LEU A 85 8.18 -16.26 10.06
N GLY A 86 8.57 -15.43 9.08
CA GLY A 86 8.36 -15.71 7.67
C GLY A 86 6.88 -15.98 7.33
N ARG A 87 6.64 -17.09 6.62
CA ARG A 87 5.31 -17.54 6.20
C ARG A 87 4.34 -17.82 7.35
N GLN A 88 4.85 -18.09 8.55
CA GLN A 88 4.05 -18.39 9.74
C GLN A 88 3.72 -17.13 10.56
N SER A 89 4.04 -15.92 10.07
CA SER A 89 3.74 -14.67 10.75
C SER A 89 2.26 -14.58 11.17
N PRO A 90 1.95 -14.58 12.49
CA PRO A 90 0.58 -14.46 12.98
C PRO A 90 -0.07 -13.16 12.51
N MET A 91 0.71 -12.07 12.45
CA MET A 91 0.25 -10.77 11.97
C MET A 91 -0.15 -10.81 10.48
N ALA A 92 0.61 -11.50 9.63
CA ALA A 92 0.27 -11.64 8.22
C ALA A 92 -1.04 -12.43 8.04
N LEU A 93 -1.21 -13.51 8.80
CA LEU A 93 -2.41 -14.34 8.76
C LEU A 93 -3.63 -13.58 9.26
N TRP A 94 -3.48 -12.88 10.39
CA TRP A 94 -4.52 -12.03 10.96
C TRP A 94 -4.95 -10.93 10.00
N ARG A 95 -4.01 -10.12 9.47
CA ARG A 95 -4.32 -9.04 8.51
C ARG A 95 -4.98 -9.56 7.25
N TRP A 96 -4.50 -10.69 6.73
CA TRP A 96 -5.13 -11.34 5.58
C TRP A 96 -6.57 -11.76 5.87
N TRP A 97 -6.82 -12.40 7.03
CA TRP A 97 -8.16 -12.79 7.43
C TRP A 97 -9.08 -11.58 7.64
N ALA A 98 -8.59 -10.53 8.31
CA ALA A 98 -9.35 -9.31 8.56
C ALA A 98 -9.80 -8.59 7.26
N LEU A 99 -8.91 -8.49 6.27
CA LEU A 99 -9.16 -7.74 5.02
C LEU A 99 -9.87 -8.57 3.94
N SER A 100 -9.60 -9.88 3.88
CA SER A 100 -10.13 -10.75 2.83
C SER A 100 -11.65 -10.85 2.92
N LYS A 101 -12.36 -10.43 1.86
CA LYS A 101 -13.82 -10.63 1.75
C LYS A 101 -14.18 -12.12 1.70
N LYS A 102 -13.36 -12.95 1.05
CA LYS A 102 -13.66 -14.38 0.83
C LYS A 102 -13.37 -15.25 2.06
N LYS A 103 -12.37 -14.88 2.86
CA LYS A 103 -11.83 -15.75 3.92
C LYS A 103 -11.99 -15.20 5.33
N GLY A 104 -12.48 -13.97 5.51
CA GLY A 104 -12.72 -13.40 6.83
C GLY A 104 -13.63 -12.18 6.80
N MET A 105 -13.24 -11.10 7.48
CA MET A 105 -14.18 -10.03 7.84
C MET A 105 -14.45 -8.99 6.74
N GLY A 106 -13.67 -9.02 5.65
CA GLY A 106 -13.86 -8.07 4.55
C GLY A 106 -13.64 -6.60 4.94
N LEU A 107 -12.85 -6.32 5.99
CA LEU A 107 -12.53 -4.96 6.39
C LEU A 107 -11.79 -4.22 5.26
N GLY A 108 -11.85 -2.89 5.27
CA GLY A 108 -11.22 -2.06 4.25
C GLY A 108 -11.92 -2.04 2.87
N SER A 109 -13.05 -2.72 2.70
CA SER A 109 -13.76 -2.76 1.40
C SER A 109 -14.18 -1.38 0.90
N ARG A 110 -14.72 -0.54 1.80
CA ARG A 110 -15.02 0.86 1.48
C ARG A 110 -13.78 1.66 1.12
N ALA A 111 -12.65 1.38 1.76
CA ALA A 111 -11.38 2.06 1.48
C ALA A 111 -10.85 1.70 0.09
N TRP A 112 -10.99 0.43 -0.33
CA TRP A 112 -10.71 -0.01 -1.70
C TRP A 112 -11.65 0.68 -2.70
N GLU A 113 -12.96 0.57 -2.51
CA GLU A 113 -13.98 1.07 -3.44
C GLU A 113 -13.89 2.59 -3.65
N THR A 114 -13.57 3.34 -2.60
CA THR A 114 -13.46 4.81 -2.66
C THR A 114 -12.03 5.31 -2.89
N GLY A 115 -11.03 4.43 -2.98
CA GLY A 115 -9.61 4.78 -3.06
C GLY A 115 -9.30 5.81 -4.17
N PRO A 116 -9.60 5.51 -5.44
CA PRO A 116 -9.32 6.42 -6.56
C PRO A 116 -9.99 7.79 -6.40
N GLU A 117 -11.24 7.82 -5.95
CA GLU A 117 -11.97 9.08 -5.76
C GLU A 117 -11.50 9.87 -4.53
N ARG A 118 -11.01 9.21 -3.48
CA ARG A 118 -10.35 9.89 -2.35
C ARG A 118 -9.04 10.51 -2.79
N MET A 119 -8.25 9.80 -3.60
CA MET A 119 -7.00 10.29 -4.15
C MET A 119 -7.22 11.52 -5.05
N LYS A 120 -8.14 11.44 -6.02
CA LYS A 120 -8.49 12.58 -6.89
C LYS A 120 -8.89 13.83 -6.10
N ARG A 121 -9.73 13.67 -5.07
CA ARG A 121 -10.15 14.79 -4.20
C ARG A 121 -8.98 15.40 -3.44
N ARG A 122 -8.05 14.59 -2.94
CA ARG A 122 -6.84 15.08 -2.27
C ARG A 122 -5.94 15.86 -3.22
N LEU A 123 -5.75 15.37 -4.44
CA LEU A 123 -4.95 16.06 -5.45
C LEU A 123 -5.58 17.40 -5.87
N ALA A 124 -6.89 17.43 -6.11
CA ALA A 124 -7.62 18.66 -6.41
C ALA A 124 -7.55 19.68 -5.24
N LEU A 125 -7.56 19.21 -3.99
CA LEU A 125 -7.39 20.08 -2.84
C LEU A 125 -5.96 20.64 -2.76
N ALA A 126 -4.94 19.82 -3.03
CA ALA A 126 -3.55 20.25 -3.04
C ALA A 126 -3.26 21.28 -4.14
N GLU A 127 -3.86 21.11 -5.32
CA GLU A 127 -3.78 22.08 -6.43
C GLU A 127 -4.45 23.41 -6.10
N SER A 128 -5.61 23.38 -5.43
CA SER A 128 -6.36 24.59 -5.06
C SER A 128 -5.79 25.32 -3.84
N GLN A 129 -4.97 24.66 -3.01
CA GLN A 129 -4.39 25.23 -1.79
C GLN A 129 -2.88 24.98 -1.68
N PRO A 130 -2.05 25.52 -2.60
CA PRO A 130 -0.62 25.26 -2.60
C PRO A 130 0.07 25.73 -1.31
N HIS A 131 -0.38 26.81 -0.68
CA HIS A 131 0.21 27.32 0.56
C HIS A 131 -0.16 26.52 1.83
N LYS A 132 -1.24 25.72 1.78
CA LYS A 132 -1.61 24.77 2.86
C LYS A 132 -1.23 23.35 2.52
N ASN A 133 -0.51 23.18 1.41
CA ASN A 133 -0.01 21.90 1.03
C ASN A 133 1.12 21.54 2.01
N PRO A 134 0.94 20.55 2.91
CA PRO A 134 2.00 20.15 3.84
C PRO A 134 3.26 19.66 3.11
N TRP A 135 3.16 19.39 1.81
CA TRP A 135 4.27 18.99 0.94
C TRP A 135 5.18 20.14 0.51
N ASN A 136 4.72 21.40 0.56
CA ASN A 136 5.53 22.57 0.18
C ASN A 136 6.52 22.99 1.29
N GLU A 137 6.28 22.61 2.54
CA GLU A 137 7.21 22.86 3.65
C GLU A 137 8.41 21.89 3.64
N TRP A 138 8.23 20.68 3.11
CA TRP A 138 9.30 19.68 2.98
C TRP A 138 10.27 19.96 1.84
N SER A 139 9.78 20.47 0.70
CA SER A 139 10.63 20.83 -0.45
C SER A 139 11.36 22.16 -0.29
N ALA A 140 10.96 23.00 0.66
CA ALA A 140 11.67 24.23 1.01
C ALA A 140 12.83 24.03 2.01
N SER A 141 12.98 22.81 2.54
CA SER A 141 13.98 22.46 3.57
C SER A 141 15.10 21.54 3.06
N ALA A 142 15.19 21.29 1.75
CA ALA A 142 16.21 20.50 1.08
C ALA A 142 17.08 21.39 0.18
#